data_AF-A0A1H6DVF1-F1
#
_entry.id   AF-A0A1H6DVF1-F1
#
_cell.length_a   1.000
_cell.length_b   1.000
_cell.length_c   1.000
_cell.angle_alpha   90.00
_cell.angle_beta   90.00
_cell.angle_gamma   90.00
#
_symmetry.space_group_name_H-M   'P 1'
#
loop_
_entity.id
_entity.type
_entity.pdbx_description
1 polymer ?
#
loop_
_entity_poly.entity_id
_entity_poly.type
_entity_poly.pdbx_seq_one_letter_code
_entity_poly.pdbx_strand_id
1 'polypeptide(L)'
;MRRHRFGRIAALLAAVYVTVVVGSGVLALTTGDPTLLREIVTRGWGADLLPFTWWIELLIVAGGILLGWGYWQMLRGRPAGPAAVNARPVRLLRAALYISVACSLLIRLPIPYQWWFGLPGDLVGFAIVWLFFVVLAGVLPRWLRVAGLVAGLANAAMQTASTLAWGAGSWPVAENLSPYWLGNTVLLLWVVPVLIGQARDPRWSRGTVRMGMAASVVWLLSPGGGSTFSFGGGDIDYRLLVVVGLGFVGVFGMVWMARSAHDLGGPVPVPAPARPVQVAAARPWPLAAVVVALPLIPAAVNLAGGMPVWIGPRGAVDEFFHGYVSHPAALLWFAVDLLVGVGAPAVLILVAVVRRTRRLLRATMAALTLAAVAGVVTALTSIPEPDWLLIPEMTEERLGLYPGGLFTPGKNGEILFGLSPLWYGAALAASALLLLLLYGARSGSPHPAAAADGVPGAGRQDRRAPLDQT
;
A
#
# COMPACT_ATOMS: atom_id res chain seq x y z
N MET A 1 21.61 14.18 -7.09
CA MET A 1 20.93 13.68 -5.87
C MET A 1 20.75 14.83 -4.90
N ARG A 2 19.57 15.03 -4.29
CA ARG A 2 19.37 16.10 -3.30
C ARG A 2 20.13 15.75 -2.03
N ARG A 3 21.00 16.66 -1.55
CA ARG A 3 21.67 16.50 -0.26
C ARG A 3 20.64 16.76 0.84
N HIS A 4 20.63 15.94 1.89
CA HIS A 4 19.77 16.11 3.07
C HIS A 4 20.62 16.55 4.26
N ARG A 5 20.09 17.43 5.13
CA ARG A 5 20.87 18.04 6.21
C ARG A 5 21.50 17.01 7.16
N PHE A 6 20.74 15.98 7.53
CA PHE A 6 21.19 14.90 8.40
C PHE A 6 21.36 13.58 7.64
N GLY A 7 21.43 13.64 6.30
CA GLY A 7 21.39 12.44 5.46
C GLY A 7 22.54 11.46 5.73
N ARG A 8 23.74 11.97 6.04
CA ARG A 8 24.92 11.13 6.37
C ARG A 8 24.79 10.45 7.72
N ILE A 9 24.41 11.20 8.76
CA ILE A 9 24.23 10.68 10.12
C ILE A 9 23.10 9.64 10.12
N ALA A 10 21.97 9.96 9.49
CA ALA A 10 20.85 9.03 9.35
C ALA A 10 21.22 7.76 8.58
N ALA A 11 22.05 7.87 7.53
CA ALA A 11 22.51 6.72 6.76
C ALA A 11 23.45 5.83 7.58
N LEU A 12 24.36 6.43 8.37
CA LEU A 12 25.24 5.71 9.29
C LEU A 12 24.42 4.94 10.33
N LEU A 13 23.47 5.60 11.00
CA LEU A 13 22.62 4.96 12.01
C LEU A 13 21.79 3.81 11.42
N ALA A 14 21.21 4.02 10.23
CA ALA A 14 20.49 2.97 9.53
C ALA A 14 21.39 1.80 9.12
N ALA A 15 22.61 2.09 8.64
CA ALA A 15 23.57 1.05 8.27
C ALA A 15 24.02 0.22 9.48
N VAL A 16 24.28 0.88 10.62
CA VAL A 16 24.59 0.19 11.88
C VAL A 16 23.43 -0.71 12.29
N TYR A 17 22.20 -0.18 12.31
CA TYR A 17 21.01 -0.97 12.65
C TYR A 17 20.85 -2.20 11.74
N VAL A 18 20.94 -2.00 10.42
CA VAL A 18 20.85 -3.11 9.44
C VAL A 18 21.97 -4.14 9.64
N THR A 19 23.19 -3.68 9.91
CA THR A 19 24.33 -4.58 10.15
C THR A 19 24.09 -5.44 11.38
N VAL A 20 23.59 -4.86 12.48
CA VAL A 20 23.24 -5.61 13.69
C VAL A 20 22.10 -6.61 13.38
N VAL A 21 21.03 -6.20 12.68
CA VAL A 21 19.94 -7.11 12.29
C VAL A 21 20.45 -8.30 11.48
N VAL A 22 21.26 -8.04 10.44
CA VAL A 22 21.80 -9.10 9.58
C VAL A 22 22.75 -10.01 10.37
N GLY A 23 23.63 -9.44 11.19
CA GLY A 23 24.53 -10.19 12.06
C GLY A 23 23.78 -11.10 13.04
N SER A 24 22.74 -10.57 13.70
CA SER A 24 21.87 -11.34 14.60
C SER A 24 21.09 -12.42 13.85
N GLY A 25 20.68 -12.17 12.60
CA GLY A 25 20.03 -13.19 11.77
C GLY A 25 20.97 -14.32 11.35
N VAL A 26 22.21 -14.02 10.98
CA VAL A 26 23.24 -15.04 10.70
C VAL A 26 23.53 -15.85 11.96
N LEU A 27 23.63 -15.20 13.12
CA LEU A 27 23.80 -15.87 14.40
C LEU A 27 22.62 -16.82 14.67
N ALA A 28 21.38 -16.34 14.57
CA ALA A 28 20.18 -17.13 14.77
C ALA A 28 20.12 -18.38 13.87
N LEU A 29 20.50 -18.24 12.59
CA LEU A 29 20.51 -19.35 11.64
C LEU A 29 21.64 -20.37 11.90
N THR A 30 22.74 -19.96 12.51
CA THR A 30 23.90 -20.83 12.78
C THR A 30 23.85 -21.49 14.15
N THR A 31 23.31 -20.82 15.17
CA THR A 31 23.21 -21.32 16.54
C THR A 31 21.84 -21.91 16.88
N GLY A 32 20.80 -21.58 16.10
CA GLY A 32 19.41 -21.91 16.41
C GLY A 32 18.76 -21.00 17.45
N ASP A 33 19.43 -19.92 17.88
CA ASP A 33 18.91 -18.98 18.89
C ASP A 33 18.49 -17.63 18.27
N PRO A 34 17.18 -17.38 18.06
CA PRO A 34 16.69 -16.15 17.44
C PRO A 34 16.49 -14.98 18.42
N THR A 35 16.81 -15.16 19.70
CA THR A 35 16.43 -14.23 20.78
C THR A 35 16.89 -12.80 20.50
N LEU A 36 18.15 -12.61 20.12
CA LEU A 36 18.69 -11.27 19.85
C LEU A 36 18.05 -10.62 18.62
N LEU A 37 17.83 -11.37 17.54
CA LEU A 37 17.19 -10.86 16.32
C LEU A 37 15.77 -10.37 16.62
N ARG A 38 14.99 -11.20 17.31
CA ARG A 38 13.61 -10.91 17.68
C ARG A 38 13.50 -9.76 18.67
N GLU A 39 14.41 -9.67 19.64
CA GLU A 39 14.44 -8.53 20.55
C GLU A 39 14.62 -7.20 19.80
N ILE A 40 15.56 -7.16 18.85
CA ILE A 40 15.88 -5.95 18.08
C ILE A 40 14.75 -5.55 17.12
N VAL A 41 14.15 -6.52 16.42
CA VAL A 41 13.21 -6.25 15.33
C VAL A 41 11.77 -6.24 15.81
N THR A 42 11.39 -7.20 16.66
CA THR A 42 10.00 -7.43 17.07
C THR A 42 9.71 -7.08 18.53
N ARG A 43 10.72 -6.68 19.33
CA ARG A 43 10.58 -6.36 20.75
C ARG A 43 10.24 -7.57 21.63
N GLY A 44 10.91 -8.69 21.35
CA GLY A 44 10.81 -9.84 22.23
C GLY A 44 9.48 -10.57 22.09
N TRP A 45 8.91 -10.62 20.88
CA TRP A 45 7.88 -11.61 20.60
C TRP A 45 8.39 -12.98 21.01
N GLY A 46 7.74 -13.57 22.01
CA GLY A 46 8.18 -14.81 22.64
C GLY A 46 8.30 -15.94 21.62
N ALA A 47 9.16 -16.92 21.94
CA ALA A 47 9.25 -18.16 21.16
C ALA A 47 7.88 -18.86 21.03
N ASP A 48 7.00 -18.66 22.01
CA ASP A 48 5.64 -19.18 22.05
C ASP A 48 4.74 -18.59 20.96
N LEU A 49 5.00 -17.36 20.51
CA LEU A 49 4.25 -16.70 19.45
C LEU A 49 4.74 -17.13 18.07
N LEU A 50 6.06 -17.17 17.87
CA LEU A 50 6.68 -17.55 16.60
C LEU A 50 7.63 -18.70 16.87
N PRO A 51 7.28 -19.97 16.62
CA PRO A 51 8.26 -21.03 16.76
C PRO A 51 9.42 -20.81 15.78
N PHE A 52 10.63 -21.22 16.18
CA PHE A 52 11.82 -21.01 15.37
C PHE A 52 11.72 -21.79 14.06
N THR A 53 11.83 -21.08 12.93
CA THR A 53 12.05 -21.67 11.61
C THR A 53 12.95 -20.74 10.79
N TRP A 54 13.87 -21.31 10.02
CA TRP A 54 14.87 -20.53 9.27
C TRP A 54 14.25 -19.46 8.36
N TRP A 55 13.10 -19.74 7.74
CA TRP A 55 12.43 -18.83 6.83
C TRP A 55 11.67 -17.71 7.56
N ILE A 56 11.15 -17.94 8.77
CA ILE A 56 10.59 -16.87 9.62
C ILE A 56 11.71 -15.90 10.00
N GLU A 57 12.88 -16.40 10.39
CA GLU A 57 14.00 -15.53 10.74
C GLU A 57 14.47 -14.72 9.52
N LEU A 58 14.48 -15.30 8.31
CA LEU A 58 14.72 -14.54 7.08
C LEU A 58 13.69 -13.43 6.85
N LEU A 59 12.41 -13.69 7.12
CA LEU A 59 11.34 -12.69 7.04
C LEU A 59 11.56 -11.56 8.06
N ILE A 60 11.95 -11.89 9.29
CA ILE A 60 12.27 -10.92 10.34
C ILE A 60 13.49 -10.09 9.95
N VAL A 61 14.54 -10.70 9.39
CA VAL A 61 15.71 -9.97 8.85
C VAL A 61 15.27 -9.01 7.74
N ALA A 62 14.44 -9.46 6.80
CA ALA A 62 13.91 -8.60 5.74
C ALA A 62 13.09 -7.43 6.29
N GLY A 63 12.25 -7.70 7.31
CA GLY A 63 11.51 -6.69 8.07
C GLY A 63 12.44 -5.68 8.75
N GLY A 64 13.49 -6.14 9.41
CA GLY A 64 14.50 -5.29 10.03
C GLY A 64 15.27 -4.45 9.00
N ILE A 65 15.62 -4.99 7.83
CA ILE A 65 16.22 -4.21 6.74
C ILE A 65 15.28 -3.09 6.30
N LEU A 66 13.99 -3.40 6.14
CA LEU A 66 12.96 -2.43 5.79
C LEU A 66 12.79 -1.35 6.88
N LEU A 67 12.83 -1.71 8.16
CA LEU A 67 12.82 -0.77 9.28
C LEU A 67 14.07 0.14 9.28
N GLY A 68 15.25 -0.42 8.99
CA GLY A 68 16.49 0.34 8.82
C GLY A 68 16.39 1.39 7.72
N TRP A 69 15.84 1.01 6.56
CA TRP A 69 15.49 1.96 5.50
C TRP A 69 14.50 3.03 6.00
N GLY A 70 13.49 2.64 6.77
CA GLY A 70 12.55 3.54 7.40
C GLY A 70 13.23 4.57 8.31
N TYR A 71 14.14 4.15 9.18
CA TYR A 71 14.92 5.04 10.05
C TYR A 71 15.72 6.05 9.25
N TRP A 72 16.38 5.62 8.17
CA TRP A 72 17.05 6.56 7.28
C TRP A 72 16.09 7.60 6.70
N GLN A 73 14.91 7.19 6.22
CA GLN A 73 13.91 8.11 5.67
C GLN A 73 13.37 9.10 6.70
N MET A 74 13.21 8.67 7.96
CA MET A 74 12.71 9.48 9.07
C MET A 74 13.76 10.48 9.58
N LEU A 75 15.02 10.04 9.71
CA LEU A 75 16.09 10.81 10.36
C LEU A 75 16.87 11.72 9.41
N ARG A 76 16.84 11.49 8.09
CA ARG A 76 17.65 12.28 7.14
C ARG A 76 17.37 13.78 7.16
N GLY A 77 16.21 14.19 7.68
CA GLY A 77 15.82 15.60 7.75
C GLY A 77 15.38 16.18 6.41
N ARG A 78 15.06 17.47 6.44
CA ARG A 78 14.70 18.23 5.24
C ARG A 78 15.82 18.25 4.19
N PRO A 79 15.49 18.44 2.90
CA PRO A 79 16.49 18.74 1.87
C PRO A 79 17.37 19.92 2.28
N ALA A 80 18.67 19.84 2.02
CA ALA A 80 19.61 20.92 2.24
C ALA A 80 19.29 22.09 1.31
N GLY A 81 19.38 23.32 1.84
CA GLY A 81 19.02 24.55 1.14
C GLY A 81 18.46 25.60 2.09
N PRO A 82 18.20 26.82 1.58
CA PRO A 82 17.56 27.87 2.36
C PRO A 82 16.19 27.40 2.88
N ALA A 83 15.84 27.82 4.09
CA ALA A 83 14.54 27.49 4.66
C ALA A 83 13.43 28.17 3.87
N ALA A 84 12.38 27.45 3.52
CA ALA A 84 11.18 28.08 3.03
C ALA A 84 10.59 28.99 4.12
N VAL A 85 10.27 30.23 3.75
CA VAL A 85 9.50 31.15 4.59
C VAL A 85 8.05 30.65 4.55
N ASN A 86 7.69 29.88 5.57
CA ASN A 86 6.39 29.22 5.65
C ASN A 86 5.46 29.95 6.62
N ALA A 87 4.19 30.03 6.26
CA ALA A 87 3.13 30.50 7.15
C ALA A 87 3.07 29.67 8.46
N ARG A 88 2.58 30.29 9.54
CA ARG A 88 2.47 29.68 10.87
C ARG A 88 1.79 28.29 10.86
N PRO A 89 0.65 28.06 10.19
CA PRO A 89 0.00 26.75 10.18
C PRO A 89 0.88 25.64 9.58
N VAL A 90 1.67 25.95 8.56
CA VAL A 90 2.60 25.01 7.92
C VAL A 90 3.74 24.63 8.86
N ARG A 91 4.28 25.61 9.59
CA ARG A 91 5.32 25.37 10.60
C ARG A 91 4.81 24.50 11.74
N LEU A 92 3.58 24.76 12.21
CA LEU A 92 2.93 23.98 13.25
C LEU A 92 2.65 22.55 12.79
N LEU A 93 2.12 22.37 11.57
CA LEU A 93 1.87 21.03 11.01
C LEU A 93 3.16 20.22 10.93
N ARG A 94 4.24 20.86 10.47
CA ARG A 94 5.56 20.23 10.44
C ARG A 94 6.03 19.78 11.82
N ALA A 95 5.88 20.63 12.84
CA ALA A 95 6.24 20.29 14.21
C ALA A 95 5.40 19.13 14.74
N ALA A 96 4.08 19.18 14.56
CA ALA A 96 3.15 18.13 14.98
C ALA A 96 3.50 16.77 14.33
N LEU A 97 3.82 16.75 13.04
CA LEU A 97 4.25 15.53 12.34
C LEU A 97 5.56 14.95 12.91
N TYR A 98 6.55 15.80 13.23
CA TYR A 98 7.78 15.31 13.89
C TYR A 98 7.53 14.80 15.30
N ILE A 99 6.67 15.47 16.07
CA ILE A 99 6.30 15.03 17.43
C ILE A 99 5.58 13.68 17.35
N SER A 100 4.64 13.50 16.42
CA SER A 100 3.96 12.21 16.21
C SER A 100 4.96 11.10 15.87
N VAL A 101 5.91 11.35 14.96
CA VAL A 101 7.00 10.41 14.67
C VAL A 101 7.84 10.12 15.92
N ALA A 102 8.17 11.13 16.72
CA ALA A 102 8.91 10.95 17.96
C ALA A 102 8.13 10.09 18.97
N CYS A 103 6.84 10.35 19.18
CA CYS A 103 5.97 9.54 20.05
C CYS A 103 5.96 8.07 19.63
N SER A 104 5.80 7.79 18.34
CA SER A 104 5.85 6.41 17.82
C SER A 104 7.21 5.76 17.98
N LEU A 105 8.31 6.52 17.93
CA LEU A 105 9.66 6.02 18.21
C LEU A 105 9.94 5.83 19.71
N LEU A 106 9.28 6.59 20.59
CA LEU A 106 9.41 6.43 22.04
C LEU A 106 8.80 5.10 22.52
N ILE A 107 7.68 4.70 21.91
CA ILE A 107 7.11 3.34 22.09
C ILE A 107 8.12 2.29 21.64
N ARG A 108 9.09 2.68 20.79
CA ARG A 108 10.21 1.85 20.37
C ARG A 108 11.45 1.95 21.27
N LEU A 109 11.38 2.42 22.52
CA LEU A 109 12.48 2.29 23.48
C LEU A 109 12.29 1.08 24.40
N PRO A 110 13.36 0.49 24.97
CA PRO A 110 13.29 -0.62 25.93
C PRO A 110 12.78 -0.13 27.30
N ILE A 111 11.68 0.61 27.29
CA ILE A 111 10.99 1.12 28.47
C ILE A 111 9.72 0.28 28.59
N PRO A 112 9.42 -0.29 29.78
CA PRO A 112 8.20 -1.02 30.01
C PRO A 112 6.99 -0.20 29.55
N TYR A 113 6.20 -0.77 28.64
CA TYR A 113 5.08 -0.08 28.05
C TYR A 113 4.06 0.29 29.13
N GLN A 114 3.68 1.57 29.19
CA GLN A 114 2.59 2.05 30.04
C GLN A 114 1.39 2.40 29.16
N TRP A 115 0.18 2.09 29.61
CA TRP A 115 -1.07 2.32 28.87
C TRP A 115 -1.22 3.77 28.36
N TRP A 116 -0.68 4.75 29.09
CA TRP A 116 -0.77 6.17 28.73
C TRP A 116 0.25 6.62 27.67
N PHE A 117 1.20 5.78 27.25
CA PHE A 117 2.20 6.14 26.24
C PHE A 117 1.58 6.49 24.89
N GLY A 118 0.38 6.01 24.59
CA GLY A 118 -0.39 6.37 23.40
C GLY A 118 -0.96 7.80 23.43
N LEU A 119 -1.33 8.30 24.61
CA LEU A 119 -2.08 9.57 24.75
C LEU A 119 -1.38 10.78 24.11
N PRO A 120 -0.06 10.99 24.27
CA PRO A 120 0.59 12.11 23.59
C PRO A 120 0.48 12.02 22.06
N GLY A 121 0.57 10.82 21.50
CA GLY A 121 0.38 10.57 20.08
C GLY A 121 -1.04 10.88 19.63
N ASP A 122 -2.03 10.44 20.41
CA ASP A 122 -3.46 10.66 20.14
C ASP A 122 -3.82 12.15 20.15
N LEU A 123 -3.33 12.89 21.16
CA LEU A 123 -3.52 14.34 21.30
C LEU A 123 -2.86 15.11 20.16
N VAL A 124 -1.67 14.70 19.74
CA VAL A 124 -1.00 15.27 18.56
C VAL A 124 -1.77 14.94 17.29
N GLY A 125 -2.46 13.80 17.23
CA GLY A 125 -3.38 13.42 16.16
C GLY A 125 -4.45 14.48 15.90
N PHE A 126 -5.12 14.99 16.95
CA PHE A 126 -6.09 16.09 16.81
C PHE A 126 -5.46 17.34 16.16
N ALA A 127 -4.27 17.72 16.62
CA ALA A 127 -3.55 18.86 16.06
C ALA A 127 -3.19 18.63 14.58
N ILE A 128 -2.70 17.44 14.22
CA ILE A 128 -2.37 17.08 12.84
C ILE A 128 -3.62 17.18 11.95
N VAL A 129 -4.75 16.65 12.40
CA VAL A 129 -6.01 16.67 11.64
C VAL A 129 -6.45 18.10 11.36
N TRP A 130 -6.53 18.93 12.41
CA TRP A 130 -6.90 20.33 12.30
C TRP A 130 -5.94 21.12 11.40
N LEU A 131 -4.63 20.91 11.57
CA LEU A 131 -3.62 21.65 10.83
C LEU A 131 -3.61 21.28 9.34
N PHE A 132 -3.86 20.02 8.98
CA PHE A 132 -4.06 19.62 7.58
C PHE A 132 -5.31 20.27 6.97
N PHE A 133 -6.42 20.35 7.72
CA PHE A 133 -7.63 21.04 7.27
C PHE A 133 -7.34 22.51 6.90
N VAL A 134 -6.59 23.22 7.74
CA VAL A 134 -6.17 24.61 7.51
C VAL A 134 -5.17 24.71 6.36
N VAL A 135 -4.13 23.88 6.35
CA VAL A 135 -3.04 23.96 5.38
C VAL A 135 -3.51 23.62 3.95
N LEU A 136 -4.49 22.74 3.81
CA LEU A 136 -5.05 22.32 2.51
C LEU A 136 -6.22 23.20 2.03
N ALA A 137 -6.53 24.29 2.73
CA ALA A 137 -7.71 25.11 2.47
C ALA A 137 -7.81 25.68 1.05
N GLY A 138 -6.67 26.04 0.44
CA GLY A 138 -6.59 26.56 -0.92
C GLY A 138 -6.45 25.50 -2.02
N VAL A 139 -6.39 24.21 -1.67
CA VAL A 139 -6.11 23.12 -2.63
C VAL A 139 -7.28 22.16 -2.78
N LEU A 140 -8.04 21.94 -1.68
CA LEU A 140 -9.16 21.02 -1.65
C LEU A 140 -10.51 21.75 -1.58
N PRO A 141 -11.56 21.21 -2.24
CA PRO A 141 -12.90 21.74 -2.08
C PRO A 141 -13.37 21.60 -0.63
N ARG A 142 -14.22 22.53 -0.17
CA ARG A 142 -14.65 22.65 1.22
C ARG A 142 -15.27 21.35 1.75
N TRP A 143 -16.11 20.69 0.98
CA TRP A 143 -16.80 19.46 1.42
C TRP A 143 -15.82 18.31 1.70
N LEU A 144 -14.80 18.08 0.86
CA LEU A 144 -13.77 17.07 1.11
C LEU A 144 -12.95 17.39 2.36
N ARG A 145 -12.67 18.68 2.59
CA ARG A 145 -11.94 19.13 3.79
C ARG A 145 -12.76 18.91 5.05
N VAL A 146 -14.04 19.25 5.03
CA VAL A 146 -14.95 19.04 6.17
C VAL A 146 -15.15 17.56 6.43
N ALA A 147 -15.40 16.75 5.40
CA ALA A 147 -15.51 15.30 5.53
C ALA A 147 -14.23 14.69 6.14
N GLY A 148 -13.06 15.08 5.63
CA GLY A 148 -11.78 14.67 6.19
C GLY A 148 -11.60 15.13 7.64
N LEU A 149 -11.91 16.39 7.97
CA LEU A 149 -11.82 16.93 9.33
C LEU A 149 -12.70 16.13 10.30
N VAL A 150 -13.97 15.90 9.96
CA VAL A 150 -14.91 15.14 10.79
C VAL A 150 -14.42 13.71 11.00
N ALA A 151 -14.05 13.01 9.92
CA ALA A 151 -13.51 11.65 10.00
C ALA A 151 -12.22 11.59 10.82
N GLY A 152 -11.31 12.56 10.64
CA GLY A 152 -10.04 12.60 11.35
C GLY A 152 -10.20 12.87 12.85
N LEU A 153 -11.09 13.79 13.22
CA LEU A 153 -11.40 14.08 14.62
C LEU A 153 -12.11 12.90 15.28
N ALA A 154 -13.05 12.26 14.58
CA ALA A 154 -13.70 11.04 15.06
C ALA A 154 -12.66 9.92 15.29
N ASN A 155 -11.76 9.69 14.34
CA ASN A 155 -10.69 8.70 14.48
C ASN A 155 -9.76 9.01 15.67
N ALA A 156 -9.37 10.27 15.87
CA ALA A 156 -8.52 10.68 17.00
C ALA A 156 -9.25 10.51 18.35
N ALA A 157 -10.55 10.83 18.40
CA ALA A 157 -11.38 10.63 19.57
C ALA A 157 -11.56 9.14 19.91
N MET A 158 -11.82 8.29 18.91
CA MET A 158 -11.91 6.84 19.07
C MET A 158 -10.61 6.25 19.60
N GLN A 159 -9.45 6.65 19.05
CA GLN A 159 -8.15 6.19 19.56
C GLN A 159 -7.91 6.64 21.01
N THR A 160 -8.17 7.92 21.33
CA THR A 160 -8.04 8.43 22.70
C THR A 160 -8.96 7.68 23.67
N ALA A 161 -10.22 7.47 23.29
CA ALA A 161 -11.19 6.75 24.10
C ALA A 161 -10.79 5.28 24.31
N SER A 162 -10.26 4.62 23.27
CA SER A 162 -9.73 3.26 23.36
C SER A 162 -8.53 3.18 24.31
N THR A 163 -7.57 4.12 24.20
CA THR A 163 -6.42 4.22 25.11
C THR A 163 -6.85 4.41 26.58
N LEU A 164 -7.83 5.28 26.83
CA LEU A 164 -8.36 5.52 28.18
C LEU A 164 -9.15 4.32 28.72
N ALA A 165 -10.00 3.70 27.90
CA ALA A 165 -10.77 2.52 28.28
C ALA A 165 -9.85 1.35 28.62
N TRP A 166 -8.75 1.17 27.87
CA TRP A 166 -7.74 0.17 28.17
C TRP A 166 -7.02 0.45 29.50
N GLY A 167 -6.62 1.71 29.74
CA GLY A 167 -6.04 2.13 31.02
C GLY A 167 -6.97 1.95 32.21
N ALA A 168 -8.28 2.04 32.00
CA ALA A 168 -9.31 1.79 33.01
C ALA A 168 -9.66 0.30 33.21
N GLY A 169 -9.05 -0.61 32.45
CA GLY A 169 -9.36 -2.05 32.49
C GLY A 169 -10.66 -2.46 31.78
N SER A 170 -11.30 -1.54 31.04
CA SER A 170 -12.57 -1.76 30.34
C SER A 170 -12.35 -2.32 28.93
N TRP A 171 -11.70 -3.48 28.82
CA TRP A 171 -11.33 -4.08 27.53
C TRP A 171 -12.49 -4.23 26.53
N PRO A 172 -13.69 -4.73 26.91
CA PRO A 172 -14.79 -4.89 25.96
C PRO A 172 -15.27 -3.54 25.37
N VAL A 173 -15.17 -2.47 26.14
CA VAL A 173 -15.53 -1.12 25.67
C VAL A 173 -14.45 -0.59 24.74
N ALA A 174 -13.17 -0.80 25.08
CA ALA A 174 -12.06 -0.42 24.21
C ALA A 174 -12.13 -1.10 22.84
N GLU A 175 -12.55 -2.37 22.79
CA GLU A 175 -12.73 -3.15 21.58
C GLU A 175 -13.89 -2.61 20.72
N ASN A 176 -15.06 -2.37 21.33
CA ASN A 176 -16.23 -1.83 20.63
C ASN A 176 -16.05 -0.38 20.15
N LEU A 177 -15.31 0.44 20.90
CA LEU A 177 -14.99 1.83 20.53
C LEU A 177 -13.83 1.93 19.55
N SER A 178 -13.09 0.85 19.36
CA SER A 178 -11.88 0.88 18.54
C SER A 178 -12.22 1.20 17.08
N PRO A 179 -11.41 2.03 16.39
CA PRO A 179 -11.52 2.22 14.93
C PRO A 179 -11.49 0.91 14.13
N TYR A 180 -11.01 -0.16 14.76
CA TYR A 180 -10.87 -1.49 14.18
C TYR A 180 -12.20 -2.17 13.89
N TRP A 181 -13.26 -1.89 14.66
CA TRP A 181 -14.60 -2.44 14.38
C TRP A 181 -15.14 -1.96 13.02
N LEU A 182 -14.80 -0.72 12.65
CA LEU A 182 -15.15 -0.13 11.34
C LEU A 182 -14.07 -0.39 10.27
N GLY A 183 -13.14 -1.33 10.48
CA GLY A 183 -12.15 -1.73 9.46
C GLY A 183 -11.24 -0.60 8.98
N ASN A 184 -10.84 0.31 9.87
CA ASN A 184 -10.10 1.54 9.54
C ASN A 184 -10.78 2.46 8.52
N THR A 185 -12.08 2.28 8.24
CA THR A 185 -12.81 3.09 7.26
C THR A 185 -12.78 4.58 7.65
N VAL A 186 -12.96 4.89 8.94
CA VAL A 186 -12.89 6.26 9.46
C VAL A 186 -11.51 6.88 9.23
N LEU A 187 -10.44 6.11 9.48
CA LEU A 187 -9.07 6.53 9.19
C LEU A 187 -8.87 6.79 7.69
N LEU A 188 -9.38 5.94 6.81
CA LEU A 188 -9.24 6.11 5.36
C LEU A 188 -10.04 7.29 4.82
N LEU A 189 -11.25 7.52 5.34
CA LEU A 189 -12.07 8.71 5.02
C LEU A 189 -11.36 10.01 5.40
N TRP A 190 -10.47 9.97 6.38
CA TRP A 190 -9.57 11.07 6.72
C TRP A 190 -8.35 11.16 5.78
N VAL A 191 -7.61 10.05 5.64
CA VAL A 191 -6.31 10.05 4.97
C VAL A 191 -6.44 10.26 3.45
N VAL A 192 -7.47 9.71 2.81
CA VAL A 192 -7.66 9.83 1.37
C VAL A 192 -7.79 11.30 0.92
N PRO A 193 -8.67 12.14 1.53
CA PRO A 193 -8.68 13.58 1.26
C PRO A 193 -7.31 14.24 1.47
N VAL A 194 -6.58 13.90 2.54
CA VAL A 194 -5.24 14.44 2.79
C VAL A 194 -4.30 14.09 1.64
N LEU A 195 -4.27 12.84 1.18
CA LEU A 195 -3.42 12.42 0.06
C LEU A 195 -3.81 13.09 -1.26
N ILE A 196 -5.10 13.31 -1.52
CA ILE A 196 -5.57 14.08 -2.67
C ILE A 196 -5.06 15.53 -2.58
N GLY A 197 -5.12 16.14 -1.39
CA GLY A 197 -4.59 17.47 -1.14
C GLY A 197 -3.08 17.54 -1.35
N GLN A 198 -2.32 16.61 -0.77
CA GLN A 198 -0.87 16.50 -0.96
C GLN A 198 -0.50 16.25 -2.42
N ALA A 199 -1.30 15.49 -3.17
CA ALA A 199 -1.04 15.23 -4.59
C ALA A 199 -1.23 16.46 -5.49
N ARG A 200 -2.11 17.39 -5.08
CA ARG A 200 -2.41 18.63 -5.81
C ARG A 200 -1.54 19.80 -5.37
N ASP A 201 -0.99 19.73 -4.17
CA ASP A 201 -0.17 20.79 -3.60
C ASP A 201 1.32 20.59 -3.92
N PRO A 202 2.00 21.59 -4.53
CA PRO A 202 3.40 21.46 -4.94
C PRO A 202 4.37 21.28 -3.77
N ARG A 203 3.96 21.61 -2.53
CA ARG A 203 4.81 21.46 -1.34
C ARG A 203 5.20 20.01 -1.08
N TRP A 204 4.34 19.04 -1.43
CA TRP A 204 4.61 17.62 -1.22
C TRP A 204 5.18 16.96 -2.46
N SER A 205 6.22 16.16 -2.26
CA SER A 205 6.77 15.36 -3.34
C SER A 205 5.85 14.19 -3.68
N ARG A 206 5.81 13.79 -4.96
CA ARG A 206 5.11 12.56 -5.39
C ARG A 206 5.57 11.32 -4.63
N GLY A 207 6.83 11.29 -4.20
CA GLY A 207 7.36 10.20 -3.38
C GLY A 207 6.67 10.12 -2.03
N THR A 208 6.44 11.25 -1.37
CA THR A 208 5.74 11.31 -0.09
C THR A 208 4.29 10.86 -0.22
N VAL A 209 3.58 11.35 -1.25
CA VAL A 209 2.20 10.92 -1.52
C VAL A 209 2.11 9.40 -1.75
N ARG A 210 3.06 8.82 -2.50
CA ARG A 210 3.11 7.36 -2.72
C ARG A 210 3.35 6.58 -1.44
N MET A 211 4.19 7.08 -0.53
CA MET A 211 4.38 6.43 0.77
C MET A 211 3.10 6.49 1.61
N GLY A 212 2.37 7.61 1.55
CA GLY A 212 1.07 7.73 2.21
C GLY A 212 0.01 6.80 1.61
N MET A 213 -0.01 6.65 0.28
CA MET A 213 -0.86 5.66 -0.40
C MET A 213 -0.51 4.23 0.02
N ALA A 214 0.78 3.88 0.05
CA ALA A 214 1.23 2.57 0.53
C ALA A 214 0.79 2.34 2.00
N ALA A 215 0.95 3.34 2.86
CA ALA A 215 0.49 3.27 4.24
C ALA A 215 -1.04 3.10 4.34
N SER A 216 -1.81 3.77 3.50
CA SER A 216 -3.28 3.62 3.47
C SER A 216 -3.69 2.22 3.04
N VAL A 217 -2.99 1.63 2.07
CA VAL A 217 -3.23 0.22 1.69
C VAL A 217 -2.91 -0.70 2.88
N VAL A 218 -1.80 -0.47 3.57
CA VAL A 218 -1.45 -1.26 4.76
C VAL A 218 -2.52 -1.13 5.84
N TRP A 219 -3.00 0.09 6.12
CA TRP A 219 -4.06 0.30 7.10
C TRP A 219 -5.38 -0.32 6.66
N LEU A 220 -5.72 -0.27 5.37
CA LEU A 220 -6.90 -0.99 4.86
C LEU A 220 -6.77 -2.50 5.09
N LEU A 221 -5.58 -3.06 4.93
CA LEU A 221 -5.30 -4.49 5.08
C LEU A 221 -4.99 -4.91 6.53
N SER A 222 -4.77 -3.96 7.44
CA SER A 222 -4.35 -4.23 8.82
C SER A 222 -5.48 -3.90 9.81
N PRO A 223 -6.29 -4.89 10.22
CA PRO A 223 -7.25 -4.77 11.31
C PRO A 223 -6.48 -4.52 12.59
N GLY A 224 -6.23 -3.27 12.99
CA GLY A 224 -5.52 -3.04 14.25
C GLY A 224 -4.13 -2.45 14.18
N GLY A 225 -3.75 -1.72 13.12
CA GLY A 225 -2.38 -1.22 12.87
C GLY A 225 -1.68 -0.38 13.95
N GLY A 226 -2.21 -0.28 15.18
CA GLY A 226 -1.55 0.29 16.36
C GLY A 226 -1.44 -0.62 17.59
N SER A 227 -2.04 -1.82 17.64
CA SER A 227 -2.08 -2.66 18.85
C SER A 227 -1.12 -3.85 18.82
N THR A 228 -0.35 -3.99 19.89
CA THR A 228 0.34 -5.23 20.31
C THR A 228 -0.69 -6.32 20.57
N PHE A 229 -0.60 -7.44 19.87
CA PHE A 229 -1.49 -8.59 20.04
C PHE A 229 -0.76 -9.76 20.70
N SER A 230 -1.51 -10.54 21.49
CA SER A 230 -1.10 -11.79 22.14
C SER A 230 -1.92 -12.93 21.53
N PHE A 231 -1.26 -14.04 21.19
CA PHE A 231 -1.90 -15.26 20.69
C PHE A 231 -1.19 -16.48 21.28
N GLY A 232 -1.98 -17.49 21.66
CA GLY A 232 -1.53 -18.81 22.06
C GLY A 232 -2.21 -19.87 21.20
N GLY A 233 -1.44 -20.80 20.66
CA GLY A 233 -1.91 -21.91 19.83
C GLY A 233 -0.77 -22.48 18.98
N GLY A 234 -0.41 -23.75 19.21
CA GLY A 234 0.88 -24.35 18.87
C GLY A 234 1.14 -24.76 17.41
N ASP A 235 0.58 -24.07 16.42
CA ASP A 235 0.94 -24.26 15.00
C ASP A 235 1.19 -22.90 14.35
N ILE A 236 2.13 -22.80 13.39
CA ILE A 236 2.45 -21.53 12.71
C ILE A 236 1.25 -21.14 11.83
N ASP A 237 0.32 -20.40 12.43
CA ASP A 237 -0.81 -19.82 11.72
C ASP A 237 -0.28 -18.83 10.68
N TYR A 238 -0.55 -19.07 9.39
CA TYR A 238 -0.15 -18.17 8.31
C TYR A 238 -0.74 -16.77 8.51
N ARG A 239 -1.86 -16.64 9.25
CA ARG A 239 -2.41 -15.34 9.66
C ARG A 239 -1.38 -14.55 10.46
N LEU A 240 -0.63 -15.20 11.35
CA LEU A 240 0.43 -14.57 12.12
C LEU A 240 1.53 -14.00 11.20
N LEU A 241 1.94 -14.74 10.17
CA LEU A 241 2.93 -14.26 9.20
C LEU A 241 2.45 -13.02 8.44
N VAL A 242 1.17 -13.00 8.07
CA VAL A 242 0.57 -11.85 7.42
C VAL A 242 0.55 -10.66 8.38
N VAL A 243 0.23 -10.87 9.67
CA VAL A 243 0.32 -9.82 10.70
C VAL A 243 1.74 -9.28 10.81
N VAL A 244 2.73 -10.16 10.92
CA VAL A 244 4.15 -9.78 11.02
C VAL A 244 4.56 -8.96 9.80
N GLY A 245 4.21 -9.44 8.60
CA GLY A 245 4.48 -8.75 7.34
C GLY A 245 3.83 -7.36 7.29
N LEU A 246 2.54 -7.26 7.62
CA LEU A 246 1.82 -5.99 7.69
C LEU A 246 2.43 -5.04 8.73
N GLY A 247 2.89 -5.58 9.87
CA GLY A 247 3.61 -4.83 10.90
C GLY A 247 4.89 -4.19 10.38
N PHE A 248 5.70 -4.93 9.60
CA PHE A 248 6.90 -4.37 8.97
C PHE A 248 6.57 -3.31 7.93
N VAL A 249 5.55 -3.56 7.10
CA VAL A 249 5.12 -2.64 6.05
C VAL A 249 4.43 -1.39 6.65
N GLY A 250 3.97 -1.45 7.91
CA GLY A 250 3.51 -0.30 8.69
C GLY A 250 4.51 0.86 8.81
N VAL A 251 5.81 0.60 8.57
CA VAL A 251 6.85 1.64 8.49
C VAL A 251 6.52 2.74 7.47
N PHE A 252 5.73 2.43 6.42
CA PHE A 252 5.36 3.42 5.41
C PHE A 252 4.55 4.58 5.99
N GLY A 253 3.73 4.36 7.02
CA GLY A 253 2.98 5.43 7.69
C GLY A 253 3.91 6.42 8.37
N MET A 254 4.89 5.90 9.13
CA MET A 254 5.93 6.69 9.78
C MET A 254 6.80 7.46 8.80
N VAL A 255 7.22 6.78 7.71
CA VAL A 255 7.97 7.41 6.64
C VAL A 255 7.15 8.49 5.94
N TRP A 256 5.87 8.27 5.71
CA TRP A 256 4.97 9.27 5.13
C TRP A 256 4.85 10.51 6.01
N MET A 257 4.66 10.36 7.32
CA MET A 257 4.59 11.49 8.26
C MET A 257 5.91 12.26 8.31
N ALA A 258 7.04 11.58 8.48
CA ALA A 258 8.35 12.22 8.53
C ALA A 258 8.68 12.93 7.20
N ARG A 259 8.41 12.27 6.06
CA ARG A 259 8.61 12.91 4.74
C ARG A 259 7.67 14.06 4.48
N SER A 260 6.43 14.00 4.97
CA SER A 260 5.51 15.14 4.92
C SER A 260 6.09 16.33 5.69
N ALA A 261 6.66 16.09 6.88
CA ALA A 261 7.34 17.13 7.64
C ALA A 261 8.60 17.67 6.91
N HIS A 262 9.39 16.79 6.29
CA HIS A 262 10.56 17.16 5.50
C HIS A 262 10.20 18.06 4.31
N ASP A 263 9.17 17.66 3.55
CA ASP A 263 8.71 18.35 2.35
C ASP A 263 8.13 19.73 2.72
N LEU A 264 7.33 19.82 3.79
CA LEU A 264 6.84 21.11 4.33
C LEU A 264 7.98 22.06 4.75
N GLY A 265 9.17 21.53 5.09
CA GLY A 265 10.33 22.34 5.46
C GLY A 265 11.29 22.67 4.32
N GLY A 266 11.06 22.10 3.13
CA GLY A 266 11.87 22.29 1.95
C GLY A 266 11.41 23.49 1.11
N PRO A 267 12.25 23.96 0.16
CA PRO A 267 11.84 24.98 -0.79
C PRO A 267 10.69 24.46 -1.65
N VAL A 268 9.70 25.32 -1.92
CA VAL A 268 8.59 24.98 -2.82
C VAL A 268 9.17 24.67 -4.20
N PRO A 269 8.93 23.47 -4.75
CA PRO A 269 9.36 23.14 -6.10
C PRO A 269 8.78 24.13 -7.10
N VAL A 270 9.63 24.74 -7.93
CA VAL A 270 9.17 25.50 -9.09
C VAL A 270 8.38 24.54 -9.99
N PRO A 271 7.17 24.90 -10.43
CA PRO A 271 6.39 24.07 -11.35
C PRO A 271 7.24 23.71 -12.56
N ALA A 272 7.56 22.43 -12.70
CA ALA A 272 8.18 21.96 -13.94
C ALA A 272 7.14 22.09 -15.06
N PRO A 273 7.53 22.50 -16.28
CA PRO A 273 6.62 22.54 -17.40
C PRO A 273 5.90 21.19 -17.55
N ALA A 274 4.59 21.24 -17.79
CA ALA A 274 3.78 20.06 -17.93
C ALA A 274 4.38 19.19 -19.04
N ARG A 275 4.87 18.00 -18.67
CA ARG A 275 5.36 17.07 -19.69
C ARG A 275 4.18 16.71 -20.59
N PRO A 276 4.34 16.76 -21.92
CA PRO A 276 3.29 16.35 -22.84
C PRO A 276 2.84 14.93 -22.49
N VAL A 277 1.53 14.71 -22.55
CA VAL A 277 0.95 13.38 -22.31
C VAL A 277 1.48 12.45 -23.40
N GLN A 278 2.36 11.53 -22.99
CA GLN A 278 2.87 10.51 -23.90
C GLN A 278 1.78 9.47 -24.12
N VAL A 279 1.09 9.60 -25.25
CA VAL A 279 0.15 8.61 -25.76
C VAL A 279 0.95 7.54 -26.48
N ALA A 280 0.73 6.27 -26.16
CA ALA A 280 1.36 5.18 -26.90
C ALA A 280 0.80 5.10 -28.33
N ALA A 281 1.63 4.69 -29.29
CA ALA A 281 1.19 4.47 -30.66
C ALA A 281 0.02 3.47 -30.71
N ALA A 282 -0.90 3.68 -31.66
CA ALA A 282 -1.92 2.67 -31.93
C ALA A 282 -1.25 1.35 -32.34
N ARG A 283 -1.80 0.23 -31.87
CA ARG A 283 -1.37 -1.12 -32.25
C ARG A 283 -2.48 -1.79 -33.05
N PRO A 284 -2.17 -2.77 -33.90
CA PRO A 284 -3.17 -3.44 -34.73
C PRO A 284 -4.27 -4.06 -33.85
N TRP A 285 -5.52 -3.78 -34.25
CA TRP A 285 -6.76 -4.16 -33.57
C TRP A 285 -6.91 -5.65 -33.20
N PRO A 286 -6.44 -6.65 -33.99
CA PRO A 286 -6.64 -8.05 -33.60
C PRO A 286 -5.94 -8.40 -32.28
N LEU A 287 -4.72 -7.89 -32.05
CA LEU A 287 -4.00 -8.19 -30.81
C LEU A 287 -4.63 -7.51 -29.61
N ALA A 288 -5.08 -6.26 -29.76
CA ALA A 288 -5.76 -5.53 -28.71
C ALA A 288 -7.10 -6.20 -28.30
N ALA A 289 -7.85 -6.72 -29.27
CA ALA A 289 -9.08 -7.46 -29.03
C ALA A 289 -8.81 -8.76 -28.26
N VAL A 290 -7.74 -9.50 -28.59
CA VAL A 290 -7.34 -10.72 -27.87
C VAL A 290 -7.07 -10.43 -26.39
N VAL A 291 -6.37 -9.33 -26.07
CA VAL A 291 -6.11 -8.94 -24.68
C VAL A 291 -7.41 -8.70 -23.90
N VAL A 292 -8.42 -8.09 -24.54
CA VAL A 292 -9.73 -7.83 -23.91
C VAL A 292 -10.55 -9.11 -23.78
N ALA A 293 -10.49 -10.00 -24.78
CA ALA A 293 -11.27 -11.23 -24.82
C ALA A 293 -10.80 -12.27 -23.80
N LEU A 294 -9.48 -12.33 -23.52
CA LEU A 294 -8.90 -13.31 -22.60
C LEU A 294 -9.61 -13.42 -21.23
N PRO A 295 -9.86 -12.32 -20.48
CA PRO A 295 -10.60 -12.41 -19.23
C PRO A 295 -12.12 -12.52 -19.41
N LEU A 296 -12.67 -12.19 -20.59
CA LEU A 296 -14.10 -12.39 -20.86
C LEU A 296 -14.47 -13.86 -21.03
N ILE A 297 -13.59 -14.68 -21.62
CA ILE A 297 -13.84 -16.11 -21.81
C ILE A 297 -14.15 -16.81 -20.48
N PRO A 298 -13.29 -16.74 -19.45
CA PRO A 298 -13.59 -17.41 -18.19
C PRO A 298 -14.77 -16.76 -17.44
N ALA A 299 -14.95 -15.45 -17.55
CA ALA A 299 -16.13 -14.76 -17.01
C ALA A 299 -17.44 -15.28 -17.63
N ALA A 300 -17.49 -15.42 -18.96
CA ALA A 300 -18.66 -15.89 -19.69
C ALA A 300 -18.99 -17.34 -19.34
N VAL A 301 -17.98 -18.21 -19.23
CA VAL A 301 -18.18 -19.60 -18.81
C VAL A 301 -18.69 -19.67 -17.37
N ASN A 302 -18.10 -18.90 -16.45
CA ASN A 302 -18.54 -18.83 -15.06
C ASN A 302 -19.99 -18.30 -14.95
N LEU A 303 -20.33 -17.23 -15.67
CA LEU A 303 -21.69 -16.68 -15.72
C LEU A 303 -22.70 -17.66 -16.34
N ALA A 304 -22.33 -18.37 -17.40
CA ALA A 304 -23.17 -19.40 -17.99
C ALA A 304 -23.42 -20.58 -17.04
N GLY A 305 -22.46 -20.86 -16.16
CA GLY A 305 -22.59 -21.83 -15.05
C GLY A 305 -23.29 -21.28 -13.80
N GLY A 306 -23.81 -20.05 -13.83
CA GLY A 306 -24.46 -19.43 -12.66
C GLY A 306 -23.49 -18.99 -11.55
N MET A 307 -22.20 -18.87 -11.84
CA MET A 307 -21.14 -18.51 -10.90
C MET A 307 -20.61 -17.11 -11.23
N PRO A 308 -21.16 -16.04 -10.63
CA PRO A 308 -20.72 -14.67 -10.96
C PRO A 308 -19.39 -14.28 -10.31
N VAL A 309 -18.74 -15.20 -9.59
CA VAL A 309 -17.55 -14.99 -8.77
C VAL A 309 -16.31 -15.59 -9.40
N TRP A 310 -15.15 -15.05 -9.04
CA TRP A 310 -13.87 -15.46 -9.62
C TRP A 310 -13.14 -16.50 -8.75
N ILE A 311 -12.97 -16.21 -7.46
CA ILE A 311 -12.29 -17.06 -6.49
C ILE A 311 -13.29 -17.74 -5.54
N GLY A 312 -14.31 -17.00 -5.08
CA GLY A 312 -15.24 -17.43 -4.05
C GLY A 312 -14.67 -17.40 -2.61
N PRO A 313 -15.45 -17.81 -1.59
CA PRO A 313 -15.12 -17.69 -0.18
C PRO A 313 -14.21 -18.82 0.26
N ARG A 314 -13.03 -18.91 -0.36
CA ARG A 314 -12.12 -20.04 -0.19
C ARG A 314 -10.67 -19.59 -0.11
N GLY A 315 -9.88 -20.47 0.52
CA GLY A 315 -8.44 -20.33 0.69
C GLY A 315 -8.03 -19.12 1.53
N ALA A 316 -6.73 -18.95 1.66
CA ALA A 316 -6.12 -17.99 2.56
C ALA A 316 -6.49 -16.53 2.25
N VAL A 317 -6.82 -16.21 0.99
CA VAL A 317 -7.19 -14.82 0.62
C VAL A 317 -8.56 -14.47 1.19
N ASP A 318 -9.54 -15.35 1.03
CA ASP A 318 -10.87 -15.10 1.58
C ASP A 318 -10.85 -15.11 3.11
N GLU A 319 -10.19 -16.12 3.69
CA GLU A 319 -10.03 -16.24 5.14
C GLU A 319 -9.31 -15.02 5.73
N PHE A 320 -8.34 -14.46 4.99
CA PHE A 320 -7.72 -13.19 5.36
C PHE A 320 -8.74 -12.04 5.38
N PHE A 321 -9.54 -11.83 4.34
CA PHE A 321 -10.49 -10.71 4.35
C PHE A 321 -11.65 -10.89 5.33
N HIS A 322 -12.24 -12.08 5.39
CA HIS A 322 -13.37 -12.40 6.26
C HIS A 322 -12.97 -12.60 7.71
N GLY A 323 -11.91 -13.37 7.96
CA GLY A 323 -11.48 -13.76 9.30
C GLY A 323 -10.51 -12.79 9.95
N TYR A 324 -9.77 -12.01 9.15
CA TYR A 324 -8.73 -11.13 9.66
C TYR A 324 -9.06 -9.65 9.43
N VAL A 325 -9.14 -9.16 8.19
CA VAL A 325 -9.07 -7.72 7.88
C VAL A 325 -10.19 -6.86 8.46
N SER A 326 -11.45 -7.28 8.35
CA SER A 326 -12.64 -6.69 8.97
C SER A 326 -13.88 -6.99 8.13
N HIS A 327 -15.07 -6.89 8.74
CA HIS A 327 -16.32 -7.08 8.04
C HIS A 327 -16.52 -6.15 6.81
N PRO A 328 -16.24 -4.82 6.87
CA PRO A 328 -16.32 -3.97 5.68
C PRO A 328 -15.33 -4.36 4.58
N ALA A 329 -14.12 -4.81 4.95
CA ALA A 329 -13.14 -5.29 3.99
C ALA A 329 -13.56 -6.61 3.34
N ALA A 330 -14.23 -7.49 4.08
CA ALA A 330 -14.84 -8.70 3.56
C ALA A 330 -15.92 -8.40 2.52
N LEU A 331 -16.81 -7.43 2.78
CA LEU A 331 -17.81 -6.97 1.81
C LEU A 331 -17.15 -6.34 0.56
N LEU A 332 -16.09 -5.55 0.75
CA LEU A 332 -15.35 -4.98 -0.37
C LEU A 332 -14.64 -6.07 -1.19
N TRP A 333 -14.06 -7.07 -0.53
CA TRP A 333 -13.45 -8.23 -1.16
C TRP A 333 -14.47 -9.01 -1.96
N PHE A 334 -15.64 -9.30 -1.39
CA PHE A 334 -16.75 -9.93 -2.09
C PHE A 334 -17.17 -9.15 -3.33
N ALA A 335 -17.28 -7.81 -3.22
CA ALA A 335 -17.59 -6.95 -4.36
C ALA A 335 -16.49 -7.01 -5.45
N VAL A 336 -15.21 -7.06 -5.05
CA VAL A 336 -14.08 -7.22 -5.98
C VAL A 336 -14.14 -8.59 -6.66
N ASP A 337 -14.38 -9.66 -5.90
CA ASP A 337 -14.47 -11.02 -6.41
C ASP A 337 -15.61 -11.17 -7.43
N LEU A 338 -16.77 -10.57 -7.12
CA LEU A 338 -17.91 -10.47 -8.03
C LEU A 338 -17.55 -9.66 -9.28
N LEU A 339 -16.99 -8.46 -9.14
CA LEU A 339 -16.60 -7.62 -10.27
C LEU A 339 -15.60 -8.31 -11.19
N VAL A 340 -14.63 -9.02 -10.62
CA VAL A 340 -13.69 -9.83 -11.39
C VAL A 340 -14.46 -10.94 -12.09
N GLY A 341 -15.25 -11.74 -11.36
CA GLY A 341 -16.02 -12.86 -11.92
C GLY A 341 -16.92 -12.47 -13.09
N VAL A 342 -17.60 -11.31 -13.04
CA VAL A 342 -18.45 -10.80 -14.12
C VAL A 342 -17.70 -10.16 -15.30
N GLY A 343 -16.36 -10.09 -15.26
CA GLY A 343 -15.53 -9.64 -16.37
C GLY A 343 -15.13 -8.16 -16.36
N ALA A 344 -15.21 -7.45 -15.21
CA ALA A 344 -14.69 -6.08 -15.09
C ALA A 344 -13.23 -5.89 -15.54
N PRO A 345 -12.30 -6.87 -15.39
CA PRO A 345 -10.95 -6.78 -15.94
C PRO A 345 -10.92 -6.50 -17.44
N ALA A 346 -11.85 -7.04 -18.22
CA ALA A 346 -11.94 -6.80 -19.66
C ALA A 346 -12.27 -5.34 -19.98
N VAL A 347 -13.19 -4.74 -19.23
CA VAL A 347 -13.54 -3.32 -19.33
C VAL A 347 -12.33 -2.45 -18.97
N LEU A 348 -11.63 -2.80 -17.89
CA LEU A 348 -10.41 -2.09 -17.48
C LEU A 348 -9.32 -2.14 -18.57
N ILE A 349 -9.12 -3.29 -19.22
CA ILE A 349 -8.20 -3.46 -20.36
C ILE A 349 -8.66 -2.62 -21.54
N LEU A 350 -9.94 -2.67 -21.90
CA LEU A 350 -10.48 -1.90 -23.01
C LEU A 350 -10.26 -0.40 -22.82
N VAL A 351 -10.56 0.13 -21.63
CA VAL A 351 -10.32 1.54 -21.30
C VAL A 351 -8.83 1.87 -21.38
N ALA A 352 -7.94 0.98 -20.94
CA ALA A 352 -6.49 1.16 -21.03
C ALA A 352 -5.98 1.19 -22.48
N VAL A 353 -6.48 0.28 -23.32
CA VAL A 353 -6.18 0.14 -24.75
C VAL A 353 -6.71 1.32 -25.55
N VAL A 354 -7.90 1.84 -25.22
CA VAL A 354 -8.49 3.00 -25.91
C VAL A 354 -7.76 4.30 -25.53
N ARG A 355 -7.56 4.52 -24.23
CA ARG A 355 -6.93 5.76 -23.74
C ARG A 355 -5.42 5.80 -23.95
N ARG A 356 -4.75 4.65 -24.04
CA ARG A 356 -3.31 4.49 -24.36
C ARG A 356 -2.36 5.33 -23.50
N THR A 357 -2.80 5.73 -22.32
CA THR A 357 -1.93 6.48 -21.41
C THR A 357 -1.02 5.50 -20.69
N ARG A 358 0.29 5.77 -20.67
CA ARG A 358 1.28 4.90 -20.00
C ARG A 358 0.94 4.62 -18.53
N ARG A 359 0.29 5.57 -17.85
CA ARG A 359 -0.13 5.40 -16.45
C ARG A 359 -1.25 4.39 -16.30
N LEU A 360 -2.29 4.52 -17.13
CA LEU A 360 -3.42 3.61 -17.09
C LEU A 360 -3.01 2.19 -17.49
N LEU A 361 -2.22 2.03 -18.56
CA LEU A 361 -1.70 0.73 -18.96
C LEU A 361 -0.91 0.04 -17.84
N ARG A 362 -0.04 0.78 -17.14
CA ARG A 362 0.71 0.23 -16.00
C ARG A 362 -0.19 -0.13 -14.81
N ALA A 363 -1.18 0.71 -14.52
CA ALA A 363 -2.13 0.43 -13.46
C ALA A 363 -2.96 -0.82 -13.77
N THR A 364 -3.45 -0.96 -15.00
CA THR A 364 -4.17 -2.14 -15.48
C THR A 364 -3.30 -3.38 -15.41
N MET A 365 -2.06 -3.34 -15.94
CA MET A 365 -1.13 -4.48 -15.84
C MET A 365 -0.91 -4.90 -14.38
N ALA A 366 -0.65 -3.94 -13.48
CA ALA A 366 -0.45 -4.25 -12.06
C ALA A 366 -1.71 -4.86 -11.42
N ALA A 367 -2.90 -4.33 -11.71
CA ALA A 367 -4.16 -4.84 -11.19
C ALA A 367 -4.43 -6.28 -11.67
N LEU A 368 -4.21 -6.56 -12.96
CA LEU A 368 -4.36 -7.90 -13.53
C LEU A 368 -3.36 -8.90 -12.93
N THR A 369 -2.11 -8.49 -12.75
CA THR A 369 -1.08 -9.36 -12.13
C THR A 369 -1.41 -9.64 -10.67
N LEU A 370 -1.85 -8.63 -9.90
CA LEU A 370 -2.25 -8.82 -8.50
C LEU A 370 -3.46 -9.76 -8.38
N ALA A 371 -4.45 -9.59 -9.26
CA ALA A 371 -5.58 -10.52 -9.33
C ALA A 371 -5.07 -11.94 -9.68
N ALA A 372 -4.28 -12.11 -10.73
CA ALA A 372 -3.73 -13.42 -11.07
C ALA A 372 -3.01 -14.11 -9.89
N VAL A 373 -2.19 -13.36 -9.14
CA VAL A 373 -1.51 -13.87 -7.93
C VAL A 373 -2.50 -14.28 -6.85
N ALA A 374 -3.52 -13.47 -6.56
CA ALA A 374 -4.55 -13.83 -5.58
C ALA A 374 -5.31 -15.10 -5.99
N GLY A 375 -5.62 -15.29 -7.28
CA GLY A 375 -6.22 -16.52 -7.78
C GLY A 375 -5.35 -17.76 -7.58
N VAL A 376 -4.03 -17.63 -7.79
CA VAL A 376 -3.06 -18.71 -7.52
C VAL A 376 -2.95 -19.01 -6.03
N VAL A 377 -2.81 -17.98 -5.19
CA VAL A 377 -2.71 -18.15 -3.73
C VAL A 377 -3.95 -18.85 -3.19
N THR A 378 -5.15 -18.41 -3.58
CA THR A 378 -6.37 -19.10 -3.15
C THR A 378 -6.42 -20.55 -3.62
N ALA A 379 -6.12 -20.82 -4.89
CA ALA A 379 -6.16 -22.19 -5.39
C ALA A 379 -5.20 -23.12 -4.65
N LEU A 380 -4.00 -22.64 -4.31
CA LEU A 380 -2.98 -23.42 -3.58
C LEU A 380 -3.26 -23.58 -2.08
N THR A 381 -4.06 -22.67 -1.50
CA THR A 381 -4.39 -22.66 -0.06
C THR A 381 -5.81 -23.15 0.23
N SER A 382 -6.58 -23.47 -0.81
CA SER A 382 -7.90 -24.06 -0.64
C SER A 382 -7.73 -25.49 -0.16
N ILE A 383 -8.01 -25.71 1.12
CA ILE A 383 -8.10 -27.08 1.67
C ILE A 383 -9.39 -27.68 1.11
N PRO A 384 -9.34 -28.87 0.49
CA PRO A 384 -10.54 -29.61 0.14
C PRO A 384 -11.15 -30.16 1.43
N GLU A 385 -11.84 -29.31 2.19
CA GLU A 385 -12.60 -29.75 3.35
C GLU A 385 -13.86 -30.52 2.89
N PRO A 386 -14.18 -31.66 3.52
CA PRO A 386 -15.48 -32.32 3.38
C PRO A 386 -16.60 -31.64 4.18
N ASP A 387 -16.28 -30.69 5.06
CA ASP A 387 -17.11 -30.24 6.20
C ASP A 387 -17.75 -28.84 6.06
N TRP A 388 -17.86 -28.32 4.84
CA TRP A 388 -18.52 -27.03 4.50
C TRP A 388 -20.04 -27.00 4.77
N LEU A 389 -20.57 -28.05 5.41
CA LEU A 389 -21.93 -28.22 5.90
C LEU A 389 -22.13 -27.77 7.37
N LEU A 390 -21.06 -27.40 8.10
CA LEU A 390 -21.10 -27.20 9.56
C LEU A 390 -21.33 -25.76 10.05
N ILE A 391 -21.74 -24.81 9.20
CA ILE A 391 -22.28 -23.51 9.65
C ILE A 391 -23.79 -23.50 9.35
N PRO A 392 -24.65 -24.00 10.26
CA PRO A 392 -26.07 -24.20 9.99
C PRO A 392 -26.82 -22.89 9.69
N GLU A 393 -26.39 -21.80 10.34
CA GLU A 393 -27.09 -20.50 10.33
C GLU A 393 -26.94 -19.72 9.01
N MET A 394 -26.02 -20.14 8.12
CA MET A 394 -25.79 -19.51 6.81
C MET A 394 -26.08 -20.44 5.63
N THR A 395 -26.64 -21.63 5.90
CA THR A 395 -26.78 -22.68 4.87
C THR A 395 -27.75 -22.28 3.76
N GLU A 396 -28.88 -21.65 4.11
CA GLU A 396 -29.90 -21.23 3.13
C GLU A 396 -29.45 -20.03 2.28
N GLU A 397 -28.76 -19.04 2.87
CA GLU A 397 -28.21 -17.89 2.13
C GLU A 397 -26.96 -18.24 1.32
N ARG A 398 -26.13 -19.19 1.77
CA ARG A 398 -24.95 -19.68 1.03
C ARG A 398 -25.29 -20.62 -0.12
N LEU A 399 -26.35 -21.41 0.00
CA LEU A 399 -26.85 -22.28 -1.09
C LEU A 399 -27.31 -21.47 -2.32
N GLY A 400 -27.70 -20.21 -2.14
CA GLY A 400 -28.04 -19.29 -3.23
C GLY A 400 -26.84 -18.70 -3.97
N LEU A 401 -25.68 -18.58 -3.32
CA LEU A 401 -24.45 -17.98 -3.88
C LEU A 401 -23.39 -19.02 -4.30
N TYR A 402 -23.39 -20.20 -3.68
CA TYR A 402 -22.48 -21.32 -3.93
C TYR A 402 -23.27 -22.62 -3.87
N PRO A 403 -23.85 -23.10 -4.99
CA PRO A 403 -24.49 -24.40 -4.99
C PRO A 403 -23.43 -25.46 -4.61
N GLY A 404 -23.70 -26.19 -3.53
CA GLY A 404 -22.77 -27.14 -2.92
C GLY A 404 -22.19 -28.20 -3.86
N GLY A 405 -22.76 -28.39 -5.04
CA GLY A 405 -22.35 -29.42 -5.99
C GLY A 405 -21.15 -29.11 -6.88
N LEU A 406 -20.47 -27.95 -6.76
CA LEU A 406 -19.40 -27.59 -7.73
C LEU A 406 -18.14 -28.45 -7.68
N PHE A 407 -17.92 -29.21 -6.60
CA PHE A 407 -16.75 -30.11 -6.47
C PHE A 407 -17.08 -31.44 -5.78
N THR A 408 -18.32 -31.64 -5.36
CA THR A 408 -18.83 -32.97 -5.06
C THR A 408 -19.42 -33.53 -6.36
N PRO A 409 -19.15 -34.79 -6.73
CA PRO A 409 -19.93 -35.44 -7.76
C PRO A 409 -21.41 -35.23 -7.43
N GLY A 410 -22.21 -34.71 -8.37
CA GLY A 410 -23.65 -34.62 -8.14
C GLY A 410 -24.21 -35.98 -7.71
N LYS A 411 -25.43 -36.02 -7.16
CA LYS A 411 -26.10 -37.29 -6.80
C LYS A 411 -26.17 -38.32 -7.95
N ASN A 412 -25.95 -37.86 -9.19
CA ASN A 412 -25.93 -38.65 -10.43
C ASN A 412 -24.52 -38.75 -11.07
N GLY A 413 -23.46 -38.27 -10.43
CA GLY A 413 -22.11 -38.20 -11.00
C GLY A 413 -21.86 -37.03 -11.96
N GLU A 414 -22.81 -36.10 -12.12
CA GLU A 414 -22.64 -34.92 -12.97
C GLU A 414 -21.65 -33.92 -12.35
N ILE A 415 -20.68 -33.47 -13.16
CA ILE A 415 -19.70 -32.45 -12.80
C ILE A 415 -20.35 -31.08 -13.05
N LEU A 416 -20.59 -30.30 -11.99
CA LEU A 416 -21.04 -28.91 -12.16
C LEU A 416 -19.89 -28.07 -12.73
N PHE A 417 -20.16 -27.40 -13.85
CA PHE A 417 -19.16 -26.66 -14.62
C PHE A 417 -18.88 -25.28 -14.00
N GLY A 418 -17.68 -25.10 -13.45
CA GLY A 418 -17.08 -23.80 -13.15
C GLY A 418 -15.59 -23.83 -13.51
N LEU A 419 -15.04 -22.75 -14.07
CA LEU A 419 -13.61 -22.71 -14.35
C LEU A 419 -12.83 -22.51 -13.05
N SER A 420 -11.76 -23.29 -12.86
CA SER A 420 -10.90 -23.13 -11.69
C SER A 420 -10.35 -21.70 -11.60
N PRO A 421 -10.15 -21.14 -10.39
CA PRO A 421 -9.52 -19.83 -10.20
C PRO A 421 -8.16 -19.70 -10.90
N LEU A 422 -7.43 -20.81 -11.10
CA LEU A 422 -6.17 -20.86 -11.84
C LEU A 422 -6.33 -20.51 -13.32
N TRP A 423 -7.37 -21.01 -13.99
CA TRP A 423 -7.67 -20.68 -15.39
C TRP A 423 -7.96 -19.20 -15.55
N TYR A 424 -8.76 -18.65 -14.63
CA TYR A 424 -9.07 -17.22 -14.61
C TYR A 424 -7.81 -16.39 -14.33
N GLY A 425 -7.00 -16.78 -13.35
CA GLY A 425 -5.72 -16.14 -13.03
C GLY A 425 -4.73 -16.19 -14.19
N ALA A 426 -4.65 -17.31 -14.91
CA ALA A 426 -3.82 -17.46 -16.10
C ALA A 426 -4.26 -16.51 -17.23
N ALA A 427 -5.57 -16.36 -17.45
CA ALA A 427 -6.11 -15.42 -18.44
C ALA A 427 -5.77 -13.96 -18.09
N LEU A 428 -5.85 -13.59 -16.82
CA LEU A 428 -5.45 -12.26 -16.32
C LEU A 428 -3.94 -12.02 -16.49
N ALA A 429 -3.11 -13.01 -16.14
CA ALA A 429 -1.66 -12.94 -16.31
C ALA A 429 -1.25 -12.83 -17.79
N ALA A 430 -1.85 -13.64 -18.67
CA ALA A 430 -1.63 -13.57 -20.10
C ALA A 430 -2.00 -12.20 -20.67
N SER A 431 -3.13 -11.64 -20.24
CA SER A 431 -3.56 -10.30 -20.62
C SER A 431 -2.57 -9.22 -20.16
N ALA A 432 -2.07 -9.31 -18.93
CA ALA A 432 -1.05 -8.40 -18.41
C ALA A 432 0.26 -8.47 -19.22
N LEU A 433 0.71 -9.68 -19.56
CA LEU A 433 1.90 -9.91 -20.38
C LEU A 433 1.73 -9.36 -21.81
N LEU A 434 0.58 -9.60 -22.44
CA LEU A 434 0.29 -9.06 -23.76
C LEU A 434 0.22 -7.52 -23.76
N LEU A 435 -0.37 -6.90 -22.73
CA LEU A 435 -0.31 -5.44 -22.58
C LEU A 435 1.14 -4.94 -22.47
N LEU A 436 1.99 -5.66 -21.73
CA LEU A 436 3.40 -5.34 -21.58
C LEU A 436 4.14 -5.46 -22.92
N LEU A 437 3.90 -6.50 -23.70
CA LEU A 437 4.53 -6.70 -25.00
C LEU A 437 4.07 -5.63 -26.01
N LEU A 438 2.77 -5.35 -26.07
CA LEU A 438 2.19 -4.41 -27.04
C LEU A 438 2.56 -2.95 -26.76
N TYR A 439 2.62 -2.57 -25.47
CA TYR A 439 2.74 -1.17 -25.05
C TYR A 439 3.96 -0.85 -24.17
N GLY A 440 4.72 -1.86 -23.73
CA GLY A 440 5.89 -1.69 -22.87
C GLY A 440 7.17 -1.34 -23.62
N ALA A 441 7.27 -1.69 -24.92
CA ALA A 441 8.42 -1.35 -25.75
C ALA A 441 8.64 0.17 -25.79
N ARG A 442 9.82 0.61 -25.34
CA ARG A 442 10.25 2.01 -25.44
C ARG A 442 10.26 2.38 -26.93
N SER A 443 9.40 3.32 -27.32
CA SER A 443 9.62 4.14 -28.50
C SER A 443 10.88 4.96 -28.26
N GLY A 444 12.01 4.37 -28.60
CA GLY A 444 13.34 4.86 -28.26
C GLY A 444 14.38 4.25 -29.20
N SER A 445 14.14 4.35 -30.50
CA SER A 445 15.24 4.58 -31.41
C SER A 445 15.22 6.09 -31.65
N PRO A 446 16.17 6.88 -31.12
CA PRO A 446 16.38 8.23 -31.65
C PRO A 446 16.60 8.03 -33.15
N HIS A 447 15.70 8.59 -33.94
CA HIS A 447 15.92 8.67 -35.37
C HIS A 447 17.21 9.47 -35.54
N PRO A 448 18.26 8.93 -36.19
CA PRO A 448 19.43 9.71 -36.56
C PRO A 448 18.97 10.69 -37.64
N ALA A 449 18.38 11.81 -37.22
CA ALA A 449 18.11 12.94 -38.08
C ALA A 449 19.37 13.82 -38.14
N ALA A 450 19.74 14.16 -39.37
CA ALA A 450 20.67 15.22 -39.76
C ALA A 450 22.18 14.93 -39.61
N ALA A 451 22.66 13.98 -40.42
CA ALA A 451 23.99 14.06 -41.02
C ALA A 451 23.83 14.19 -42.55
N ALA A 452 23.17 15.26 -43.02
CA ALA A 452 23.18 15.67 -44.43
C ALA A 452 22.48 17.03 -44.61
N ASP A 453 22.96 18.08 -43.92
CA ASP A 453 22.84 19.44 -44.47
C ASP A 453 24.27 19.95 -44.64
N GLY A 454 24.87 19.50 -45.75
CA GLY A 454 25.97 20.22 -46.36
C GLY A 454 25.41 21.52 -46.93
N VAL A 455 25.57 22.61 -46.18
CA VAL A 455 25.58 23.97 -46.75
C VAL A 455 26.98 24.55 -46.54
N PRO A 456 27.78 24.68 -47.61
CA PRO A 456 29.04 25.40 -47.58
C PRO A 456 28.79 26.90 -47.79
N GLY A 457 29.44 27.73 -46.97
CA GLY A 457 29.41 29.20 -47.09
C GLY A 457 28.96 29.86 -45.79
N ALA A 458 29.50 30.96 -45.32
CA ALA A 458 30.57 31.83 -45.78
C ALA A 458 30.94 32.72 -44.58
N GLY A 459 32.06 33.42 -44.66
CA GLY A 459 32.23 34.68 -43.93
C GLY A 459 32.93 34.61 -42.58
N ARG A 460 34.21 34.25 -42.60
CA ARG A 460 35.21 34.79 -41.66
C ARG A 460 35.63 36.18 -42.18
N GLN A 461 34.97 37.23 -41.71
CA GLN A 461 35.35 38.66 -41.85
C GLN A 461 34.25 39.46 -41.13
N ASP A 462 34.48 40.51 -40.36
CA ASP A 462 35.73 41.12 -39.99
C ASP A 462 35.54 41.89 -38.68
N ARG A 463 36.65 42.10 -37.99
CA ARG A 463 36.78 43.09 -36.93
C ARG A 463 36.45 44.47 -37.49
N ARG A 464 35.66 45.25 -36.76
CA ARG A 464 35.95 46.64 -36.34
C ARG A 464 34.63 47.38 -36.05
N ALA A 465 34.41 47.69 -34.78
CA ALA A 465 33.63 48.86 -34.40
C ALA A 465 34.62 50.02 -34.20
N PRO A 466 34.47 51.17 -34.88
CA PRO A 466 35.07 52.40 -34.44
C PRO A 466 34.15 53.13 -33.45
N LEU A 467 34.83 53.70 -32.47
CA LEU A 467 34.47 54.86 -31.66
C LEU A 467 33.67 55.94 -32.39
N ASP A 468 32.69 56.52 -31.68
CA ASP A 468 32.58 57.94 -31.26
C ASP A 468 31.09 58.34 -31.13
N GLN A 469 30.57 58.69 -29.95
CA GLN A 469 30.73 59.90 -29.10
C GLN A 469 29.60 60.93 -29.32
N THR A 470 29.13 61.46 -28.18
CA THR A 470 28.53 62.78 -27.91
C THR A 470 27.26 63.22 -28.63
#